data_AF-H1AGB7-F1
#
_entry.id   AF-H1AGB7-F1
#
_cell.length_a   1.000
_cell.length_b   1.000
_cell.length_c   1.000
_cell.angle_alpha   90.00
_cell.angle_beta   90.00
_cell.angle_gamma   90.00
#
_symmetry.space_group_name_H-M   'P 1'
#
loop_
_entity.id
_entity.type
_entity.pdbx_description
1 polymer ?
#
loop_
_entity_poly.entity_id
_entity_poly.type
_entity_poly.pdbx_seq_one_letter_code
_entity_poly.pdbx_strand_id
1 'polypeptide(L)'
;SKVEKQLQVISVLQWVLSFLVLGVACSAILMYTFCTDCWLIAVLYFTWLAFDWNTPQKGGRRSQWVRNWAVWRYFRDYFPIQLVKTHNLVTTRNYIFGYHPHGIMGLGAFCNFSTEATEVSKK
;
A
#
# COMPACT_ATOMS: atom_id res chain seq x y z
N SER A 1 1.69 24.83 -8.31
CA SER A 1 2.94 25.27 -8.99
C SER A 1 3.37 24.28 -10.09
N LYS A 2 4.23 24.65 -11.06
CA LYS A 2 4.80 23.70 -12.06
C LYS A 2 5.49 22.52 -11.36
N VAL A 3 6.24 22.79 -10.29
CA VAL A 3 6.94 21.78 -9.49
C VAL A 3 5.96 20.79 -8.86
N GLU A 4 4.87 21.30 -8.29
CA GLU A 4 3.84 20.47 -7.67
C GLU A 4 3.18 19.51 -8.66
N LYS A 5 2.85 19.97 -9.88
CA LYS A 5 2.34 19.10 -10.94
C LYS A 5 3.34 17.99 -11.30
N GLN A 6 4.65 18.29 -11.31
CA GLN A 6 5.68 17.28 -11.54
C GLN A 6 5.73 16.26 -10.39
N LEU A 7 5.65 16.72 -9.13
CA LEU A 7 5.60 15.83 -7.97
C LEU A 7 4.37 14.91 -7.98
N GLN A 8 3.22 15.43 -8.40
CA GLN A 8 2.01 14.64 -8.63
C GLN A 8 2.23 13.53 -9.67
N VAL A 9 2.78 13.85 -10.84
CA VAL A 9 3.10 12.85 -11.87
C VAL A 9 4.11 11.83 -11.36
N ILE A 10 5.18 12.27 -10.69
CA ILE A 10 6.21 11.39 -10.12
C ILE A 10 5.59 10.46 -9.07
N SER A 11 4.68 10.94 -8.23
CA SER A 11 4.02 10.11 -7.21
C SER A 11 3.18 8.98 -7.82
N VAL A 12 2.46 9.27 -8.91
CA VAL A 12 1.67 8.26 -9.63
C VAL A 12 2.60 7.27 -10.33
N LEU A 13 3.65 7.76 -11.01
CA LEU A 13 4.61 6.89 -11.68
C LEU A 13 5.33 5.98 -10.67
N GLN A 14 5.77 6.51 -9.53
CA GLN A 14 6.37 5.75 -8.45
C GLN A 14 5.43 4.64 -7.96
N TRP A 15 4.16 4.97 -7.73
CA TRP A 15 3.17 3.99 -7.29
C TRP A 15 2.93 2.89 -8.34
N VAL A 16 2.75 3.26 -9.62
CA VAL A 16 2.53 2.30 -10.73
C VAL A 16 3.72 1.36 -10.89
N LEU A 17 4.95 1.90 -10.89
CA LEU A 17 6.16 1.08 -10.98
C LEU A 17 6.31 0.18 -9.76
N SER A 18 5.97 0.66 -8.56
CA SER A 18 6.01 -0.15 -7.35
C SER A 18 5.00 -1.30 -7.43
N PHE A 19 3.78 -1.04 -7.90
CA PHE A 19 2.75 -2.06 -8.07
C PHE A 19 3.16 -3.15 -9.08
N LEU A 20 3.75 -2.77 -10.21
CA LEU A 20 4.12 -3.70 -11.28
C LEU A 20 5.42 -4.46 -11.02
N VAL A 21 6.43 -3.79 -10.46
CA VAL A 21 7.81 -4.30 -10.45
C VAL A 21 8.24 -4.78 -9.08
N LEU A 22 7.83 -4.11 -8.00
CA LEU A 22 8.43 -4.34 -6.67
C LEU A 22 8.23 -5.77 -6.17
N GLY A 23 7.02 -6.32 -6.32
CA GLY A 23 6.73 -7.70 -5.88
C GLY A 23 7.55 -8.75 -6.62
N VAL A 24 7.65 -8.62 -7.95
CA VAL A 24 8.43 -9.53 -8.80
C VAL A 24 9.92 -9.39 -8.49
N ALA A 25 10.41 -8.16 -8.39
CA ALA A 25 11.81 -7.87 -8.09
C ALA A 25 12.22 -8.40 -6.70
N CYS A 26 11.43 -8.12 -5.65
CA CYS A 26 11.71 -8.62 -4.30
C CYS A 26 11.71 -10.15 -4.24
N SER A 27 10.76 -10.80 -4.93
CA SER A 27 10.69 -12.26 -4.99
C SER A 27 11.90 -12.85 -5.74
N ALA A 28 12.27 -12.26 -6.88
CA ALA A 28 13.42 -12.69 -7.66
C ALA A 28 14.75 -12.51 -6.89
N ILE A 29 14.92 -11.39 -6.19
CA ILE A 29 16.09 -11.13 -5.33
C ILE A 29 16.16 -12.16 -4.21
N LEU A 30 15.03 -12.43 -3.54
CA LEU A 30 14.98 -13.44 -2.48
C LEU A 30 15.36 -14.82 -3.00
N MET A 31 14.86 -15.21 -4.18
CA MET A 31 15.21 -16.48 -4.82
C MET A 31 16.69 -16.53 -5.23
N TYR A 32 17.22 -15.45 -5.80
CA TYR A 32 18.64 -15.33 -6.15
C TYR A 32 19.54 -15.48 -4.93
N THR A 33 19.10 -14.99 -3.76
CA THR A 33 19.87 -15.05 -2.52
C THR A 33 20.15 -16.50 -2.09
N PHE A 34 19.29 -17.46 -2.43
CA PHE A 34 19.56 -18.89 -2.19
C PHE A 34 20.74 -19.44 -3.00
N CYS A 35 21.03 -18.84 -4.17
CA CYS A 35 22.13 -19.26 -5.04
C CYS A 35 23.47 -18.61 -4.68
N THR A 36 23.53 -17.84 -3.59
CA THR A 36 24.72 -17.10 -3.14
C THR A 36 25.06 -17.46 -1.70
N ASP A 37 26.24 -17.03 -1.22
CA ASP A 37 26.66 -17.25 0.18
C ASP A 37 25.73 -16.61 1.22
N CYS A 38 24.83 -15.72 0.77
CA CYS A 38 23.82 -15.06 1.58
C CYS A 38 22.55 -15.89 1.84
N TRP A 39 22.51 -17.18 1.48
CA TRP A 39 21.33 -18.06 1.61
C TRP A 39 20.65 -18.04 2.98
N LEU A 40 21.40 -17.80 4.06
CA LEU A 40 20.88 -17.65 5.42
C LEU A 40 19.81 -16.54 5.53
N ILE A 41 19.97 -15.44 4.79
CA ILE A 41 18.98 -14.34 4.76
C ILE A 41 17.65 -14.85 4.22
N ALA A 42 17.69 -15.63 3.14
CA ALA A 42 16.49 -16.20 2.55
C ALA A 42 15.81 -17.16 3.53
N VAL A 43 16.56 -18.08 4.15
CA VAL A 43 16.01 -19.03 5.14
C VAL A 43 15.39 -18.35 6.34
N LEU A 44 16.03 -17.31 6.89
CA LEU A 44 15.45 -16.52 7.99
C LEU A 44 14.15 -15.85 7.57
N TYR A 45 14.10 -15.28 6.36
CA TYR A 45 12.88 -14.65 5.84
C TYR A 45 11.75 -15.66 5.63
N PHE A 46 12.02 -16.83 5.02
CA PHE A 46 11.01 -17.88 4.84
C PHE A 46 10.52 -18.47 6.15
N THR A 47 11.41 -18.61 7.13
CA THR A 47 11.04 -19.03 8.49
C THR A 47 10.08 -18.02 9.12
N TRP A 48 10.41 -16.72 9.05
CA TRP A 48 9.51 -15.66 9.49
C TRP A 48 8.17 -15.68 8.74
N LEU A 49 8.19 -15.88 7.42
CA LEU A 49 6.98 -15.96 6.59
C LEU A 49 6.08 -17.14 7.00
N ALA A 50 6.66 -18.29 7.33
CA ALA A 50 5.93 -19.46 7.80
C ALA A 50 5.24 -19.18 9.16
N PHE A 51 5.95 -18.54 10.10
CA PHE A 51 5.34 -18.09 11.36
C PHE A 51 4.26 -17.03 11.13
N ASP A 52 4.42 -16.19 10.11
CA ASP A 52 3.52 -15.09 9.80
C ASP A 52 2.33 -15.44 8.90
N TRP A 53 2.20 -16.71 8.51
CA TRP A 53 1.26 -17.17 7.48
C TRP A 53 -0.18 -16.69 7.67
N ASN A 54 -0.65 -16.60 8.92
CA ASN A 54 -2.03 -16.22 9.25
C ASN A 54 -2.23 -14.71 9.46
N THR A 55 -1.17 -13.91 9.47
CA THR A 55 -1.25 -12.46 9.72
C THR A 55 -2.07 -11.70 8.68
N PRO A 56 -2.01 -12.02 7.36
CA PRO A 56 -2.85 -11.36 6.36
C PRO A 56 -4.36 -11.52 6.64
N GLN A 57 -4.79 -12.66 7.20
CA GLN A 57 -6.19 -12.91 7.57
C GLN A 57 -6.64 -12.13 8.81
N LYS A 58 -5.68 -11.60 9.59
CA LYS A 58 -5.92 -10.84 10.83
C LYS A 58 -5.69 -9.33 10.65
N GLY A 59 -5.74 -8.84 9.41
CA GLY A 59 -5.58 -7.42 9.08
C GLY A 59 -4.16 -6.98 8.70
N GLY A 60 -3.23 -7.93 8.57
CA GLY A 60 -1.87 -7.68 8.10
C GLY A 60 -1.02 -6.83 9.06
N ARG A 61 0.12 -6.33 8.56
CA ARG A 61 0.98 -5.38 9.28
C ARG A 61 0.88 -3.98 8.68
N ARG A 62 0.13 -3.11 9.35
CA ARG A 62 -0.01 -1.71 8.96
C ARG A 62 1.18 -0.89 9.45
N SER A 63 1.90 -0.22 8.54
CA SER A 63 2.96 0.72 8.90
C SER A 63 2.45 2.15 8.88
N GLN A 64 2.28 2.78 10.06
CA GLN A 64 1.82 4.18 10.13
C GLN A 64 2.80 5.13 9.42
N TRP A 65 4.10 4.85 9.50
CA TRP A 65 5.10 5.65 8.82
C TRP A 65 4.90 5.65 7.30
N VAL A 66 4.77 4.48 6.68
CA VAL A 66 4.52 4.37 5.23
C VAL A 66 3.20 5.01 4.86
N ARG A 67 2.12 4.76 5.62
CA ARG A 67 0.79 5.34 5.34
C ARG A 67 0.78 6.86 5.37
N ASN A 68 1.69 7.49 6.12
CA ASN A 68 1.80 8.95 6.27
C ASN A 68 2.85 9.61 5.35
N TRP A 69 3.46 8.88 4.41
CA TRP A 69 4.41 9.48 3.48
C TRP A 69 3.79 10.63 2.67
N ALA A 70 4.58 11.70 2.48
CA ALA A 70 4.14 12.89 1.76
C ALA A 70 3.77 12.60 0.29
N VAL A 71 4.38 11.57 -0.33
CA VAL A 71 4.09 11.14 -1.70
C VAL A 71 2.60 10.85 -1.93
N TRP A 72 1.89 10.34 -0.92
CA TRP A 72 0.48 10.02 -1.03
C TRP A 72 -0.43 11.25 -1.14
N ARG A 73 0.02 12.40 -0.61
CA ARG A 73 -0.72 13.67 -0.76
C ARG A 73 -0.68 14.14 -2.21
N TYR A 74 0.50 14.08 -2.84
CA TYR A 74 0.63 14.38 -4.27
C TYR A 74 -0.14 13.38 -5.15
N PHE A 75 -0.14 12.09 -4.78
CA PHE A 75 -0.91 11.07 -5.48
C PHE A 75 -2.42 11.35 -5.42
N ARG A 76 -2.93 11.71 -4.23
CA ARG A 76 -4.32 12.13 -4.02
C ARG A 76 -4.68 13.32 -4.90
N ASP A 77 -3.81 14.34 -4.90
CA ASP A 77 -4.06 15.61 -5.58
C ASP A 77 -3.99 15.51 -7.11
N TYR A 78 -3.31 14.48 -7.66
CA TYR A 78 -3.30 14.20 -9.11
C TYR A 78 -4.68 13.76 -9.63
N PHE A 79 -5.39 12.90 -8.89
CA PHE A 79 -6.70 12.32 -9.25
C PHE A 79 -7.88 12.95 -8.51
N PRO A 80 -7.72 14.18 -7.99
CA PRO A 80 -8.51 14.79 -6.91
C PRO A 80 -9.27 13.82 -5.97
N ILE A 81 -8.60 12.83 -5.40
CA ILE A 81 -9.26 11.78 -4.61
C ILE A 81 -9.77 12.36 -3.29
N GLN A 82 -11.04 12.08 -2.97
CA GLN A 82 -11.67 12.48 -1.72
C GLN A 82 -12.31 11.28 -1.02
N LEU A 83 -12.28 11.31 0.31
CA LEU A 83 -13.03 10.39 1.16
C LEU A 83 -14.14 11.17 1.86
N VAL A 84 -15.38 11.00 1.42
CA VAL A 84 -16.55 11.66 2.02
C VAL A 84 -17.19 10.69 3.02
N LYS A 85 -17.18 11.06 4.31
CA LYS A 85 -17.86 10.29 5.35
C LYS A 85 -19.32 10.71 5.41
N THR A 86 -20.22 9.80 5.06
CA THR A 86 -21.67 10.04 5.05
C THR A 86 -22.35 9.65 6.36
N HIS A 87 -21.75 8.72 7.12
CA HIS A 87 -22.32 8.23 8.37
C HIS A 87 -21.25 7.81 9.36
N ASN A 88 -21.57 7.91 10.66
CA ASN A 88 -20.73 7.35 11.72
C ASN A 88 -20.96 5.84 11.81
N LEU A 89 -19.92 5.05 11.55
CA LEU A 89 -19.95 3.60 11.74
C LEU A 89 -19.61 3.28 13.21
N VAL A 90 -20.33 2.31 13.78
CA VAL A 90 -20.14 1.88 15.17
C VAL A 90 -18.90 1.00 15.25
N THR A 91 -17.90 1.39 16.03
CA THR A 91 -16.59 0.73 16.08
C THR A 91 -16.59 -0.71 16.62
N THR A 92 -17.69 -1.14 17.25
CA THR A 92 -17.85 -2.49 17.81
C THR A 92 -18.40 -3.51 16.83
N ARG A 93 -18.63 -3.13 15.56
CA ARG A 93 -19.20 -4.01 14.53
C ARG A 93 -18.24 -4.18 13.36
N ASN A 94 -18.33 -5.34 12.73
CA ASN A 94 -17.64 -5.61 11.47
C ASN A 94 -18.47 -5.08 10.30
N TYR A 95 -17.80 -4.43 9.35
CA TYR A 95 -18.40 -3.91 8.13
C TYR A 95 -17.70 -4.51 6.92
N ILE A 96 -18.48 -4.82 5.88
CA ILE A 96 -17.96 -5.20 4.57
C ILE A 96 -18.00 -3.95 3.69
N PHE A 97 -16.85 -3.59 3.13
CA PHE A 97 -16.74 -2.45 2.21
C PHE A 97 -16.84 -2.94 0.77
N GLY A 98 -17.87 -2.48 0.06
CA GLY A 98 -17.95 -2.63 -1.39
C GLY A 98 -17.09 -1.56 -2.08
N TYR A 99 -16.31 -1.97 -3.08
CA TYR A 99 -15.55 -1.07 -3.94
C TYR A 99 -15.76 -1.46 -5.40
N HIS A 100 -16.09 -0.49 -6.24
CA HIS A 100 -16.20 -0.67 -7.68
C HIS A 100 -14.93 -0.11 -8.35
N PRO A 101 -13.96 -0.96 -8.74
CA PRO A 101 -12.73 -0.50 -9.36
C PRO A 101 -12.98 -0.07 -10.81
N HIS A 102 -12.43 1.09 -11.21
CA HIS A 102 -12.30 1.48 -12.62
C HIS A 102 -10.94 1.08 -13.24
N GLY A 103 -10.27 0.09 -12.65
CA GLY A 103 -9.01 -0.45 -13.15
C GLY A 103 -8.39 -1.46 -12.18
N ILE A 104 -7.51 -2.32 -12.71
CA ILE A 104 -6.86 -3.41 -11.96
C ILE A 104 -6.06 -2.92 -10.74
N MET A 105 -5.62 -1.67 -10.78
CA MET A 105 -4.75 -1.05 -9.78
C MET A 105 -5.48 -0.48 -8.56
N GLY A 106 -6.81 -0.30 -8.61
CA GLY A 106 -7.57 0.13 -7.43
C GLY A 106 -7.10 1.45 -6.77
N LEU A 107 -6.63 2.42 -7.58
CA LEU A 107 -5.98 3.67 -7.13
C LEU A 107 -6.77 4.42 -6.04
N GLY A 108 -8.09 4.54 -6.22
CA GLY A 108 -8.99 5.22 -5.28
C GLY A 108 -9.06 4.51 -3.93
N ALA A 109 -9.24 3.19 -3.94
CA ALA A 109 -9.26 2.38 -2.71
C ALA A 109 -7.90 2.42 -1.99
N PHE A 110 -6.79 2.28 -2.73
CA PHE A 110 -5.46 2.36 -2.16
C PHE A 110 -5.23 3.72 -1.48
N CYS A 111 -5.49 4.83 -2.18
CA CYS A 111 -5.29 6.16 -1.63
C CYS A 111 -6.16 6.39 -0.38
N ASN A 112 -7.44 6.02 -0.43
CA ASN A 112 -8.38 6.28 0.66
C ASN A 112 -8.21 5.37 1.88
N PHE A 113 -7.89 4.09 1.71
CA PHE A 113 -7.91 3.13 2.82
C PHE A 113 -6.51 2.61 3.17
N SER A 114 -5.62 2.49 2.19
CA SER A 114 -4.26 2.01 2.42
C SER A 114 -3.29 3.11 2.83
N THR A 115 -3.65 4.40 2.73
CA THR A 115 -2.81 5.54 3.13
C THR A 115 -3.57 6.52 4.04
N GLU A 116 -2.86 7.49 4.62
CA GLU A 116 -3.44 8.60 5.37
C GLU A 116 -3.58 9.89 4.54
N ALA A 117 -3.48 9.81 3.20
CA ALA A 117 -3.60 10.98 2.34
C ALA A 117 -4.95 11.70 2.49
N THR A 118 -6.03 10.97 2.78
CA THR A 118 -7.38 11.51 3.03
C THR A 118 -7.80 11.42 4.50
N GLU A 119 -6.84 11.15 5.39
CA GLU A 119 -7.00 11.07 6.85
C GLU A 119 -8.07 10.09 7.31
N VAL A 120 -8.12 8.91 6.70
CA VAL A 120 -9.11 7.86 7.00
C VAL A 120 -9.14 7.49 8.49
N SER A 121 -8.00 7.54 9.20
CA SER A 121 -7.97 7.23 10.63
C SER A 121 -8.64 8.30 11.51
N LYS A 122 -8.90 9.50 10.98
CA LYS A 122 -9.55 10.61 11.70
C LYS A 122 -11.02 10.77 11.32
N LYS A 123 -11.51 10.06 10.30
CA LYS A 123 -12.88 10.14 9.80
C LYS A 123 -13.74 9.09 10.45
#